data_AF-A0AA88NGL7-F1
#
_entry.id   AF-A0AA88NGL7-F1
#
_cell.length_a   1.000
_cell.length_b   1.000
_cell.length_c   1.000
_cell.angle_alpha   90.00
_cell.angle_beta   90.00
_cell.angle_gamma   90.00
#
_symmetry.space_group_name_H-M   'P 1'
#
loop_
_entity.id
_entity.type
_entity.pdbx_description
1 polymer ?
#
loop_
_entity_poly.entity_id
_entity_poly.type
_entity_poly.pdbx_seq_one_letter_code
_entity_poly.pdbx_strand_id
1 'polypeptide(L)'
;METTSSYQEENHEFTEEAQARFSVHASFSLLRTLNVVKFPGVQPRTTTKCIMPDEMSRPLIPGRGEGGDSRHLEATMSEPGTPVIGILGSGDFSRSLATRLVASGYQVVVGSRTPKRSVALFPEEAEVTSQMEAASQADLVFVAVFPEHYSTLIDLRPTLAGKTLVDVSNSLRINQKGPSNAEQLANLFPESSVVKGFNTISAWTLQVGSRDGSRQVFLCSDSQTAKSSVVQLCRRMGFVPVDMGLLSSSLEIENLPLYLFPSWRIPILCTLSLFIFFYLYNATRDVLQPYTTVGKSLLYKLPIDIVNVTLPSVALVMLSLVYLPGLCAAFLQLWSGTKYNRFPNWLDGWLTRRKQFGLCCFLCAVLHAIYSLCRPMRKSSHLKLLSVAFKQMKEGKEELWVDEEVWRMELYLSVGIMAFGLLSLLAVTSLPSVANTINWREFTFIQSTLGYCALFMATLHTVLFGWDRAFDPGQYRYYLPPTFLLVLILPLTVLLGRLALFLPCVAMRLRQIRRGWERSRHIRFTLPDNDCRNGLEDVSNV
;
A
#
# COMPACT_ATOMS: atom_id res chain seq x y z
N MET A 1 16.14 -11.23 -77.86
CA MET A 1 15.02 -10.27 -77.81
C MET A 1 14.49 -10.33 -76.39
N GLU A 2 15.04 -9.56 -75.45
CA GLU A 2 15.03 -8.09 -75.28
C GLU A 2 14.17 -7.74 -74.06
N THR A 3 14.86 -7.64 -72.92
CA THR A 3 14.79 -6.59 -71.89
C THR A 3 13.55 -5.68 -71.79
N THR A 4 12.99 -5.61 -70.58
CA THR A 4 12.70 -4.39 -69.78
C THR A 4 12.20 -4.85 -68.39
N SER A 5 13.01 -4.78 -67.33
CA SER A 5 13.37 -3.62 -66.48
C SER A 5 12.34 -3.32 -65.37
N SER A 6 12.79 -3.58 -64.15
CA SER A 6 12.48 -2.96 -62.86
C SER A 6 11.64 -1.68 -62.89
N TYR A 7 10.59 -1.62 -62.06
CA TYR A 7 10.12 -0.45 -61.28
C TYR A 7 8.73 -0.80 -60.71
N GLN A 8 8.62 -1.28 -59.46
CA GLN A 8 7.44 -1.10 -58.58
C GLN A 8 7.58 -1.76 -57.19
N GLU A 9 8.70 -1.56 -56.49
CA GLU A 9 8.87 -2.06 -55.12
C GLU A 9 9.25 -0.94 -54.11
N GLU A 10 8.87 0.31 -54.40
CA GLU A 10 9.27 1.47 -53.59
C GLU A 10 8.13 2.47 -53.30
N ASN A 11 6.87 2.01 -53.23
CA ASN A 11 5.71 2.91 -52.99
C ASN A 11 4.74 2.46 -51.88
N HIS A 12 5.13 1.51 -51.02
CA HIS A 12 4.27 1.06 -49.92
C HIS A 12 4.77 1.35 -48.51
N GLU A 13 5.92 2.02 -48.37
CA GLU A 13 6.54 2.32 -47.07
C GLU A 13 6.46 3.81 -46.68
N PHE A 14 5.90 4.68 -47.53
CA PHE A 14 5.82 6.13 -47.27
C PHE A 14 4.45 6.65 -46.81
N THR A 15 3.45 5.78 -46.61
CA THR A 15 2.09 6.17 -46.17
C THR A 15 1.77 5.85 -44.71
N GLU A 16 2.52 4.99 -44.02
CA GLU A 16 2.32 4.76 -42.58
C GLU A 16 3.02 5.80 -41.67
N GLU A 17 4.14 6.38 -42.10
CA GLU A 17 4.86 7.39 -41.31
C GLU A 17 4.20 8.79 -41.32
N ALA A 18 3.41 9.10 -42.36
CA ALA A 18 2.62 10.34 -42.43
C ALA A 18 1.34 10.27 -41.59
N GLN A 19 0.78 9.07 -41.38
CA GLN A 19 -0.46 8.87 -40.63
C GLN A 19 -0.20 8.78 -39.12
N ALA A 20 0.99 8.34 -38.70
CA ALA A 20 1.42 8.38 -37.30
C ALA A 20 1.75 9.80 -36.80
N ARG A 21 2.24 10.70 -37.66
CA ARG A 21 2.53 12.11 -37.28
C ARG A 21 1.29 13.01 -37.19
N PHE A 22 0.17 12.64 -37.82
CA PHE A 22 -1.08 13.41 -37.72
C PHE A 22 -1.90 13.11 -36.45
N SER A 23 -1.73 11.94 -35.83
CA SER A 23 -2.49 11.56 -34.63
C SER A 23 -1.93 12.21 -33.34
N VAL A 24 -0.62 12.43 -33.26
CA VAL A 24 0.03 13.03 -32.08
C VAL A 24 -0.18 14.56 -32.02
N HIS A 25 -0.37 15.22 -33.17
CA HIS A 25 -0.59 16.67 -33.22
C HIS A 25 -2.07 17.08 -32.96
N ALA A 26 -3.03 16.17 -33.18
CA ALA A 26 -4.46 16.41 -32.93
C ALA A 26 -4.82 16.32 -31.43
N SER A 27 -4.12 15.48 -30.66
CA SER A 27 -4.37 15.33 -29.21
C SER A 27 -3.85 16.51 -28.37
N PHE A 28 -2.86 17.27 -28.86
CA PHE A 28 -2.38 18.49 -28.18
C PHE A 28 -3.17 19.77 -28.53
N SER A 29 -3.93 19.77 -29.64
CA SER A 29 -4.75 20.92 -30.05
C SER A 29 -6.09 21.00 -29.31
N LEU A 30 -6.66 19.86 -28.90
CA LEU A 30 -7.95 19.80 -28.18
C LEU A 30 -7.85 20.22 -26.69
N LEU A 31 -6.65 20.14 -26.08
CA LEU A 31 -6.41 20.58 -24.70
C LEU A 31 -6.08 22.08 -24.59
N ARG A 32 -5.89 22.79 -25.71
CA ARG A 32 -5.63 24.24 -25.75
C ARG A 32 -6.85 25.08 -26.14
N THR A 33 -7.96 24.47 -26.54
CA THR A 33 -9.18 25.15 -27.02
C THR A 33 -10.29 25.28 -25.97
N LEU A 34 -10.12 24.79 -24.74
CA LEU A 34 -11.10 24.92 -23.64
C LEU A 34 -10.92 26.16 -22.76
N ASN A 35 -10.14 27.16 -23.18
CA ASN A 35 -9.89 28.37 -22.37
C ASN A 35 -10.19 29.69 -23.10
N VAL A 36 -11.14 29.71 -24.03
CA VAL A 36 -11.64 30.96 -24.63
C VAL A 36 -13.15 30.86 -24.90
N VAL A 37 -13.96 31.23 -23.91
CA VAL A 37 -15.33 31.74 -24.16
C VAL A 37 -15.48 33.05 -23.38
N LYS A 38 -15.39 34.16 -24.11
CA LYS A 38 -15.76 35.51 -23.68
C LYS A 38 -17.28 35.61 -23.72
N PHE A 39 -17.91 35.96 -22.59
CA PHE A 39 -19.30 36.42 -22.57
C PHE A 39 -19.34 37.95 -22.72
N PRO A 40 -20.18 38.53 -23.60
CA PRO A 40 -20.35 39.97 -23.70
C PRO A 40 -21.56 40.46 -22.88
N GLY A 41 -21.43 41.66 -22.30
CA GLY A 41 -22.57 42.55 -22.02
C GLY A 41 -22.98 42.70 -20.55
N VAL A 42 -22.49 43.78 -19.92
CA VAL A 42 -23.12 44.44 -18.76
C VAL A 42 -23.48 45.86 -19.18
N GLN A 43 -24.60 46.41 -18.69
CA GLN A 43 -24.80 47.78 -18.15
C GLN A 43 -26.27 47.93 -17.66
N PRO A 44 -26.63 48.86 -16.74
CA PRO A 44 -26.87 48.53 -15.31
C PRO A 44 -28.24 49.01 -14.78
N ARG A 45 -28.64 48.60 -13.56
CA ARG A 45 -29.58 49.36 -12.69
C ARG A 45 -29.24 49.25 -11.19
N THR A 46 -28.83 50.40 -10.65
CA THR A 46 -29.16 51.04 -9.35
C THR A 46 -29.44 50.21 -8.08
N THR A 47 -28.48 50.33 -7.15
CA THR A 47 -28.61 50.64 -5.69
C THR A 47 -29.77 50.10 -4.87
N THR A 48 -29.47 49.37 -3.79
CA THR A 48 -29.88 49.72 -2.41
C THR A 48 -28.86 49.16 -1.40
N LYS A 49 -28.32 50.04 -0.54
CA LYS A 49 -27.48 49.74 0.62
C LYS A 49 -28.34 49.14 1.75
N CYS A 50 -27.87 48.08 2.40
CA CYS A 50 -28.22 47.78 3.78
C CYS A 50 -26.92 47.52 4.56
N ILE A 51 -26.72 48.27 5.64
CA ILE A 51 -25.57 48.23 6.55
C ILE A 51 -26.07 47.67 7.88
N MET A 52 -25.34 46.72 8.48
CA MET A 52 -25.02 46.52 9.92
C MET A 52 -24.50 45.07 10.14
N PRO A 53 -23.68 44.77 11.17
CA PRO A 53 -22.52 45.48 11.67
C PRO A 53 -21.24 44.61 11.68
N ASP A 54 -20.13 45.28 11.97
CA ASP A 54 -18.74 44.87 11.99
C ASP A 54 -18.41 43.93 13.16
N GLU A 55 -18.10 42.66 12.88
CA GLU A 55 -17.19 41.85 13.70
C GLU A 55 -16.68 40.64 12.89
N MET A 56 -15.36 40.41 12.96
CA MET A 56 -14.57 39.39 12.25
C MET A 56 -14.01 39.78 10.87
N SER A 57 -13.06 40.71 10.86
CA SER A 57 -11.95 40.64 9.91
C SER A 57 -10.61 40.96 10.59
N ARG A 58 -9.85 39.92 10.93
CA ARG A 58 -8.40 40.01 11.17
C ARG A 58 -7.70 38.97 10.31
N PRO A 59 -7.10 39.36 9.18
CA PRO A 59 -6.14 38.53 8.47
C PRO A 59 -4.78 38.61 9.20
N LEU A 60 -4.38 37.49 9.78
CA LEU A 60 -2.98 37.22 10.14
C LEU A 60 -2.24 36.94 8.83
N ILE A 61 -1.52 37.93 8.28
CA ILE A 61 -0.30 37.84 7.45
C ILE A 61 0.02 39.26 6.95
N PRO A 62 1.18 39.86 7.30
CA PRO A 62 1.63 41.10 6.68
C PRO A 62 2.27 40.82 5.31
N GLY A 63 1.73 41.49 4.28
CA GLY A 63 2.46 42.14 3.18
C GLY A 63 3.33 41.29 2.25
N ARG A 64 2.78 40.95 1.06
CA ARG A 64 3.56 40.64 -0.14
C ARG A 64 3.52 41.85 -1.07
N GLY A 65 4.59 42.64 -1.07
CA GLY A 65 4.85 43.66 -2.09
C GLY A 65 5.44 43.02 -3.35
N GLU A 66 4.94 43.44 -4.50
CA GLU A 66 5.50 43.17 -5.82
C GLU A 66 6.83 43.95 -5.99
N GLY A 67 7.82 43.29 -6.58
CA GLY A 67 9.14 43.85 -6.88
C GLY A 67 10.13 42.72 -7.11
N GLY A 68 10.53 42.55 -8.37
CA GLY A 68 11.54 41.56 -8.74
C GLY A 68 12.90 41.95 -8.18
N ASP A 69 13.53 41.04 -7.46
CA ASP A 69 14.98 40.92 -7.40
C ASP A 69 15.39 39.53 -6.95
N SER A 70 16.46 39.04 -7.57
CA SER A 70 17.05 37.71 -7.36
C SER A 70 17.45 37.53 -5.89
N ARG A 71 16.70 36.71 -5.15
CA ARG A 71 17.09 36.30 -3.80
C ARG A 71 18.19 35.25 -3.88
N HIS A 72 19.44 35.74 -3.89
CA HIS A 72 20.52 35.06 -3.19
C HIS A 72 20.02 34.72 -1.78
N LEU A 73 20.01 33.44 -1.43
CA LEU A 73 19.89 32.99 -0.04
C LEU A 73 21.13 33.52 0.68
N GLU A 74 20.98 34.61 1.43
CA GLU A 74 21.96 35.03 2.43
C GLU A 74 22.12 33.87 3.41
N ALA A 75 23.28 33.20 3.33
CA ALA A 75 23.78 32.33 4.37
C ALA A 75 23.83 33.15 5.66
N THR A 76 22.91 32.84 6.58
CA THR A 76 22.90 33.42 7.91
C THR A 76 24.24 33.08 8.56
N MET A 77 25.00 34.11 8.93
CA MET A 77 26.28 33.96 9.61
C MET A 77 26.12 33.03 10.82
N SER A 78 27.01 32.04 10.91
CA SER A 78 27.00 30.97 11.91
C SER A 78 26.70 31.49 13.31
N GLU A 79 25.65 30.97 13.97
CA GLU A 79 25.45 31.19 15.39
C GLU A 79 26.64 30.56 16.16
N PRO A 80 27.25 31.30 17.10
CA PRO A 80 28.33 30.75 17.92
C PRO A 80 27.80 29.58 18.76
N GLY A 81 28.34 28.38 18.52
CA GLY A 81 27.93 27.14 19.18
C GLY A 81 27.25 26.11 18.28
N THR A 82 27.18 26.33 16.96
CA THR A 82 26.61 25.35 16.04
C THR A 82 27.53 24.11 15.97
N PRO A 83 27.05 22.89 16.29
CA PRO A 83 27.91 21.72 16.43
C PRO A 83 28.49 21.30 15.07
N VAL A 84 29.78 20.97 15.07
CA VAL A 84 30.50 20.44 13.91
C VAL A 84 30.14 18.97 13.73
N ILE A 85 29.75 18.61 12.50
CA ILE A 85 29.39 17.23 12.12
C ILE A 85 30.45 16.66 11.21
N GLY A 86 31.03 15.53 11.62
CA GLY A 86 32.03 14.80 10.84
C GLY A 86 31.38 13.84 9.85
N ILE A 87 31.98 13.65 8.68
CA ILE A 87 31.62 12.59 7.74
C ILE A 87 32.88 11.87 7.29
N LEU A 88 32.98 10.56 7.54
CA LEU A 88 34.05 9.72 7.01
C LEU A 88 33.59 9.08 5.70
N GLY A 89 34.28 9.39 4.62
CA GLY A 89 33.98 8.90 3.27
C GLY A 89 33.69 10.01 2.28
N SER A 90 33.99 9.78 1.00
CA SER A 90 33.93 10.79 -0.07
C SER A 90 33.03 10.37 -1.25
N GLY A 91 32.06 9.48 -1.01
CA GLY A 91 31.14 8.96 -2.03
C GLY A 91 29.85 9.78 -2.18
N ASP A 92 28.94 9.31 -3.03
CA ASP A 92 27.70 10.02 -3.37
C ASP A 92 26.80 10.28 -2.17
N PHE A 93 26.68 9.31 -1.25
CA PHE A 93 25.90 9.47 -0.02
C PHE A 93 26.51 10.53 0.89
N SER A 94 27.84 10.52 1.06
CA SER A 94 28.58 11.51 1.86
C SER A 94 28.37 12.93 1.30
N ARG A 95 28.52 13.11 -0.02
CA ARG A 95 28.26 14.40 -0.68
C ARG A 95 26.84 14.90 -0.42
N SER A 96 25.86 14.02 -0.61
CA SER A 96 24.45 14.35 -0.44
C SER A 96 24.11 14.69 1.01
N LEU A 97 24.70 13.97 1.95
CA LEU A 97 24.57 14.21 3.38
C LEU A 97 25.21 15.55 3.77
N ALA A 98 26.41 15.86 3.26
CA ALA A 98 27.08 17.15 3.48
C ALA A 98 26.22 18.30 2.95
N THR A 99 25.71 18.21 1.72
CA THR A 99 24.79 19.21 1.16
C THR A 99 23.57 19.42 2.06
N ARG A 100 22.98 18.34 2.59
CA ARG A 100 21.80 18.45 3.47
C ARG A 100 22.13 19.08 4.82
N LEU A 101 23.24 18.70 5.42
CA LEU A 101 23.70 19.21 6.72
C LEU A 101 24.04 20.70 6.62
N VAL A 102 24.78 21.13 5.59
CA VAL A 102 25.06 22.55 5.30
C VAL A 102 23.76 23.32 5.12
N ALA A 103 22.83 22.83 4.29
CA ALA A 103 21.53 23.45 4.10
C ALA A 103 20.65 23.50 5.37
N SER A 104 20.98 22.68 6.38
CA SER A 104 20.31 22.68 7.69
C SER A 104 21.03 23.56 8.73
N GLY A 105 22.09 24.25 8.31
CA GLY A 105 22.89 25.18 9.10
C GLY A 105 23.96 24.52 9.96
N TYR A 106 24.39 23.29 9.68
CA TYR A 106 25.51 22.66 10.40
C TYR A 106 26.85 22.97 9.73
N GLN A 107 27.90 23.09 10.54
CA GLN A 107 29.28 23.04 10.04
C GLN A 107 29.64 21.58 9.76
N VAL A 108 30.19 21.31 8.58
CA VAL A 108 30.47 19.94 8.11
C VAL A 108 31.94 19.79 7.79
N VAL A 109 32.56 18.77 8.36
CA VAL A 109 33.95 18.39 8.08
C VAL A 109 33.97 16.98 7.52
N VAL A 110 34.57 16.81 6.34
CA VAL A 110 34.58 15.56 5.58
C VAL A 110 35.99 14.97 5.59
N GLY A 111 36.12 13.76 6.15
CA GLY A 111 37.34 12.97 6.14
C GLY A 111 37.45 12.13 4.88
N SER A 112 38.42 12.45 4.04
CA SER A 112 38.74 11.75 2.80
C SER A 112 40.16 11.19 2.83
N ARG A 113 40.38 10.07 2.13
CA ARG A 113 41.75 9.52 1.91
C ARG A 113 42.57 10.42 0.98
N THR A 114 41.90 11.18 0.11
CA THR A 114 42.52 12.04 -0.89
C THR A 114 41.82 13.41 -0.91
N PRO A 115 41.97 14.24 0.14
CA PRO A 115 41.19 15.47 0.32
C PRO A 115 41.30 16.43 -0.86
N LYS A 116 42.52 16.62 -1.38
CA LYS A 116 42.79 17.49 -2.55
C LYS A 116 41.98 17.14 -3.80
N ARG A 117 41.62 15.86 -3.99
CA ARG A 117 40.82 15.41 -5.14
C ARG A 117 39.32 15.50 -4.88
N SER A 118 38.90 15.31 -3.63
CA SER A 118 37.47 15.27 -3.28
C SER A 118 36.86 16.65 -3.04
N VAL A 119 37.65 17.67 -2.69
CA VAL A 119 37.13 19.01 -2.33
C VAL A 119 36.17 19.59 -3.36
N ALA A 120 36.47 19.46 -4.67
CA ALA A 120 35.65 19.98 -5.76
C ALA A 120 34.27 19.29 -5.92
N LEU A 121 34.03 18.19 -5.19
CA LEU A 121 32.77 17.43 -5.26
C LEU A 121 31.81 17.79 -4.11
N PHE A 122 32.28 18.50 -3.08
CA PHE A 122 31.48 18.85 -1.90
C PHE A 122 30.99 20.30 -1.98
N PRO A 123 29.94 20.68 -1.23
CA PRO A 123 29.56 22.09 -1.10
C PRO A 123 30.73 22.91 -0.57
N GLU A 124 30.89 24.15 -1.04
CA GLU A 124 32.02 25.02 -0.69
C GLU A 124 32.11 25.32 0.81
N GLU A 125 30.96 25.26 1.49
CA GLU A 125 30.83 25.47 2.93
C GLU A 125 31.26 24.25 3.77
N ALA A 126 31.49 23.09 3.16
CA ALA A 126 31.99 21.89 3.85
C ALA A 126 33.52 21.81 3.74
N GLU A 127 34.19 21.66 4.88
CA GLU A 127 35.63 21.49 4.92
C GLU A 127 36.00 20.04 4.56
N VAL A 128 36.87 19.85 3.57
CA VAL A 128 37.32 18.50 3.16
C VAL A 128 38.78 18.31 3.53
N THR A 129 39.03 17.42 4.50
CA THR A 129 40.36 17.17 5.07
C THR A 129 40.70 15.67 5.17
N SER A 130 41.83 15.34 5.81
CA SER A 130 42.23 13.98 6.15
C SER A 130 41.24 13.32 7.12
N GLN A 131 41.16 12.00 7.10
CA GLN A 131 40.26 11.26 8.00
C GLN A 131 40.56 11.49 9.49
N MET A 132 41.85 11.63 9.85
CA MET A 132 42.28 11.89 11.23
C MET A 132 41.84 13.27 11.72
N GLU A 133 42.03 14.29 10.90
CA GLU A 133 41.67 15.66 11.24
C GLU A 133 40.15 15.81 11.34
N ALA A 134 39.40 15.28 10.38
CA ALA A 134 37.94 15.27 10.43
C ALA A 134 37.38 14.55 11.68
N ALA A 135 37.98 13.43 12.07
CA ALA A 135 37.59 12.69 13.26
C ALA A 135 37.87 13.48 14.56
N SER A 136 38.94 14.28 14.61
CA SER A 136 39.28 15.09 15.79
C SER A 136 38.32 16.26 16.02
N GLN A 137 37.84 16.89 14.95
CA GLN A 137 37.07 18.15 15.01
C GLN A 137 35.58 17.99 15.39
N ALA A 138 34.99 16.79 15.23
CA ALA A 138 33.56 16.57 15.42
C ALA A 138 33.25 15.52 16.47
N ASP A 139 32.22 15.72 17.31
CA ASP A 139 31.79 14.74 18.33
C ASP A 139 30.74 13.73 17.81
N LEU A 140 30.11 14.06 16.68
CA LEU A 140 29.19 13.20 15.96
C LEU A 140 29.72 13.00 14.54
N VAL A 141 30.02 11.75 14.21
CA VAL A 141 30.67 11.37 12.96
C VAL A 141 29.82 10.36 12.20
N PHE A 142 29.43 10.71 10.99
CA PHE A 142 28.79 9.78 10.05
C PHE A 142 29.83 8.88 9.40
N VAL A 143 29.62 7.56 9.49
CA VAL A 143 30.48 6.57 8.84
C VAL A 143 29.86 6.22 7.49
N ALA A 144 30.17 7.03 6.47
CA ALA A 144 29.64 6.91 5.10
C ALA A 144 30.60 6.13 4.18
N VAL A 145 31.07 4.98 4.67
CA VAL A 145 31.86 3.99 3.91
C VAL A 145 31.17 2.63 3.93
N PHE A 146 31.49 1.78 2.97
CA PHE A 146 30.93 0.42 2.98
C PHE A 146 31.54 -0.44 4.10
N PRO A 147 30.79 -1.43 4.64
CA PRO A 147 31.23 -2.27 5.76
C PRO A 147 32.57 -2.97 5.54
N GLU A 148 32.90 -3.34 4.29
CA GLU A 148 34.17 -3.99 3.94
C GLU A 148 35.39 -3.09 4.22
N HIS A 149 35.18 -1.78 4.41
CA HIS A 149 36.22 -0.80 4.68
C HIS A 149 36.28 -0.35 6.14
N TYR A 150 35.46 -0.89 7.05
CA TYR A 150 35.47 -0.48 8.47
C TYR A 150 36.82 -0.75 9.13
N SER A 151 37.50 -1.84 8.76
CA SER A 151 38.84 -2.17 9.27
C SER A 151 39.89 -1.10 8.92
N THR A 152 39.72 -0.36 7.83
CA THR A 152 40.64 0.72 7.45
C THR A 152 40.53 1.95 8.35
N LEU A 153 39.48 2.03 9.18
CA LEU A 153 39.26 3.13 10.11
C LEU A 153 39.83 2.85 11.51
N ILE A 154 40.40 1.66 11.76
CA ILE A 154 40.89 1.24 13.08
C ILE A 154 41.94 2.21 13.64
N ASP A 155 42.78 2.79 12.78
CA ASP A 155 43.79 3.77 13.19
C ASP A 155 43.18 5.06 13.77
N LEU A 156 41.90 5.34 13.48
CA LEU A 156 41.16 6.48 14.03
C LEU A 156 40.55 6.18 15.40
N ARG A 157 40.62 4.95 15.89
CA ARG A 157 39.97 4.50 17.13
C ARG A 157 40.31 5.38 18.35
N PRO A 158 41.58 5.76 18.62
CA PRO A 158 41.89 6.63 19.75
C PRO A 158 41.21 8.00 19.63
N THR A 159 41.14 8.55 18.41
CA THR A 159 40.51 9.85 18.13
C THR A 159 38.99 9.79 18.21
N LEU A 160 38.40 8.63 17.93
CA LEU A 160 36.96 8.40 17.95
C LEU A 160 36.41 7.96 19.32
N ALA A 161 37.28 7.72 20.30
CA ALA A 161 36.89 7.35 21.66
C ALA A 161 35.96 8.39 22.27
N GLY A 162 34.85 7.95 22.87
CA GLY A 162 33.82 8.79 23.48
C GLY A 162 32.86 9.49 22.49
N LYS A 163 33.13 9.42 21.18
CA LYS A 163 32.31 10.09 20.15
C LYS A 163 31.10 9.25 19.73
N THR A 164 30.14 9.91 19.08
CA THR A 164 28.98 9.24 18.47
C THR A 164 29.28 8.88 17.01
N LEU A 165 29.21 7.60 16.66
CA LEU A 165 29.35 7.12 15.29
C LEU A 165 27.97 6.77 14.72
N VAL A 166 27.62 7.39 13.59
CA VAL A 166 26.36 7.09 12.90
C VAL A 166 26.63 6.14 11.73
N ASP A 167 26.16 4.90 11.87
CA ASP A 167 26.22 3.88 10.81
C ASP A 167 25.06 4.08 9.83
N VAL A 168 25.41 4.41 8.58
CA VAL A 168 24.45 4.63 7.48
C VAL A 168 24.46 3.52 6.43
N SER A 169 25.17 2.42 6.71
CA SER A 169 25.44 1.38 5.72
C SER A 169 24.19 0.56 5.38
N ASN A 170 24.16 0.02 4.17
CA ASN A 170 23.23 -1.04 3.78
C ASN A 170 24.02 -2.22 3.23
N SER A 171 23.58 -3.43 3.56
CA SER A 171 24.13 -4.66 2.99
C SER A 171 23.56 -4.90 1.59
N LEU A 172 24.34 -5.51 0.69
CA LEU A 172 23.86 -5.85 -0.66
C LEU A 172 22.86 -7.01 -0.67
N ARG A 173 22.83 -7.81 0.41
CA ARG A 173 21.97 -8.98 0.57
C ARG A 173 21.36 -8.98 1.95
N ILE A 174 20.19 -9.61 2.06
CA ILE A 174 19.50 -9.77 3.34
C ILE A 174 20.39 -10.62 4.25
N ASN A 175 20.75 -10.07 5.40
CA ASN A 175 21.46 -10.80 6.42
C ASN A 175 20.44 -11.47 7.36
N GLN A 176 20.45 -12.80 7.39
CA GLN A 176 19.57 -13.61 8.25
C GLN A 176 20.27 -14.18 9.47
N LYS A 177 21.61 -14.25 9.45
CA LYS A 177 22.42 -14.92 10.46
C LYS A 177 23.77 -14.20 10.55
N GLY A 178 23.96 -13.45 11.62
CA GLY A 178 25.19 -12.71 11.89
C GLY A 178 24.90 -11.35 12.52
N PRO A 179 25.92 -10.68 13.06
CA PRO A 179 25.78 -9.32 13.56
C PRO A 179 25.43 -8.36 12.41
N SER A 180 24.72 -7.27 12.74
CA SER A 180 24.49 -6.16 11.82
C SER A 180 25.80 -5.40 11.54
N ASN A 181 25.81 -4.54 10.52
CA ASN A 181 26.98 -3.70 10.26
C ASN A 181 27.22 -2.72 11.40
N ALA A 182 26.15 -2.19 12.02
CA ALA A 182 26.27 -1.31 13.18
C ALA A 182 26.85 -2.03 14.42
N GLU A 183 26.49 -3.30 14.65
CA GLU A 183 27.10 -4.12 15.70
C GLU A 183 28.57 -4.44 15.40
N GLN A 184 28.91 -4.70 14.14
CA GLN A 184 30.30 -4.87 13.71
C GLN A 184 31.11 -3.59 13.94
N LEU A 185 30.55 -2.42 13.62
CA LEU A 185 31.17 -1.13 13.88
C LEU A 185 31.38 -0.90 15.37
N ALA A 186 30.38 -1.23 16.21
CA ALA A 186 30.49 -1.11 17.67
C ALA A 186 31.60 -2.01 18.24
N ASN A 187 31.78 -3.22 17.70
CA ASN A 187 32.87 -4.11 18.10
C ASN A 187 34.26 -3.55 17.73
N LEU A 188 34.38 -2.82 16.62
CA LEU A 188 35.63 -2.19 16.21
C LEU A 188 35.95 -0.92 17.03
N PHE A 189 34.93 -0.21 17.49
CA PHE A 189 35.02 1.04 18.25
C PHE A 189 34.25 0.96 19.58
N PRO A 190 34.68 0.12 20.55
CA PRO A 190 33.93 -0.14 21.77
C PRO A 190 33.86 1.06 22.74
N GLU A 191 34.74 2.04 22.58
CA GLU A 191 34.73 3.28 23.37
C GLU A 191 33.83 4.36 22.75
N SER A 192 33.27 4.11 21.57
CA SER A 192 32.36 5.03 20.88
C SER A 192 30.91 4.58 21.02
N SER A 193 29.97 5.52 20.99
CA SER A 193 28.53 5.20 20.94
C SER A 193 28.06 5.06 19.49
N VAL A 194 27.64 3.87 19.08
CA VAL A 194 27.13 3.65 17.71
C VAL A 194 25.62 3.87 17.64
N VAL A 195 25.18 4.59 16.62
CA VAL A 195 23.77 4.80 16.27
C VAL A 195 23.54 4.31 14.84
N LYS A 196 22.59 3.39 14.65
CA LYS A 196 22.12 3.03 13.31
C LYS A 196 21.12 4.08 12.83
N GLY A 197 21.27 4.59 11.60
CA GLY A 197 20.32 5.53 11.03
C GLY A 197 20.56 5.88 9.57
N PHE A 198 19.61 6.58 8.96
CA PHE A 198 19.68 7.13 7.59
C PHE A 198 19.85 6.14 6.43
N ASN A 199 20.04 4.85 6.70
CA ASN A 199 20.16 3.81 5.69
C ASN A 199 18.89 3.65 4.83
N THR A 200 17.71 4.04 5.33
CA THR A 200 16.45 4.04 4.57
C THR A 200 16.24 5.28 3.70
N ILE A 201 17.11 6.28 3.79
CA ILE A 201 17.04 7.52 3.01
C ILE A 201 17.98 7.40 1.82
N SER A 202 17.51 7.75 0.62
CA SER A 202 18.37 7.76 -0.56
C SER A 202 19.25 9.02 -0.61
N ALA A 203 20.42 8.91 -1.25
CA ALA A 203 21.28 10.07 -1.51
C ALA A 203 20.53 11.21 -2.23
N TRP A 204 19.69 10.86 -3.20
CA TRP A 204 18.84 11.83 -3.93
C TRP A 204 17.87 12.58 -2.99
N THR A 205 17.25 11.88 -2.04
CA THR A 205 16.35 12.51 -1.05
C THR A 205 17.10 13.49 -0.14
N LEU A 206 18.36 13.22 0.19
CA LEU A 206 19.20 14.16 0.94
C LEU A 206 19.50 15.42 0.12
N GLN A 207 19.74 15.29 -1.19
CA GLN A 207 20.04 16.43 -2.08
C GLN A 207 18.82 17.33 -2.33
N VAL A 208 17.69 16.74 -2.71
CA VAL A 208 16.48 17.51 -3.09
C VAL A 208 15.66 17.93 -1.86
N GLY A 209 15.90 17.29 -0.71
CA GLY A 209 15.14 17.45 0.52
C GLY A 209 13.96 16.49 0.62
N SER A 210 13.33 16.46 1.80
CA SER A 210 12.29 15.50 2.18
C SER A 210 10.91 15.71 1.52
N ARG A 211 10.88 16.21 0.27
CA ARG A 211 9.65 16.55 -0.46
C ARG A 211 8.88 15.32 -0.92
N ASP A 212 9.58 14.29 -1.38
CA ASP A 212 8.99 13.04 -1.91
C ASP A 212 9.54 11.80 -1.19
N GLY A 213 8.66 10.83 -0.91
CA GLY A 213 9.00 9.55 -0.27
C GLY A 213 8.85 9.52 1.26
N SER A 214 9.29 8.42 1.89
CA SER A 214 9.22 8.27 3.34
C SER A 214 10.18 9.25 4.01
N ARG A 215 9.63 10.17 4.83
CA ARG A 215 10.42 11.07 5.69
C ARG A 215 10.96 10.37 6.93
N GLN A 216 10.61 9.10 7.12
CA GLN A 216 10.95 8.37 8.34
C GLN A 216 12.40 7.90 8.30
N VAL A 217 13.14 8.24 9.35
CA VAL A 217 14.48 7.72 9.61
C VAL A 217 14.39 6.83 10.82
N PHE A 218 14.57 5.52 10.61
CA PHE A 218 14.60 4.56 11.71
C PHE A 218 15.95 4.66 12.43
N LEU A 219 15.91 4.82 13.75
CA LEU A 219 17.08 5.02 14.59
C LEU A 219 17.12 3.99 15.71
N CYS A 220 18.28 3.41 15.99
CA CYS A 220 18.50 2.60 17.19
C CYS A 220 19.93 2.74 17.73
N SER A 221 20.10 2.58 19.03
CA SER A 221 21.38 2.66 19.73
C SER A 221 21.24 2.21 21.19
N ASP A 222 22.32 1.73 21.77
CA ASP A 222 22.40 1.42 23.21
C ASP A 222 22.67 2.68 24.07
N SER A 223 23.14 3.76 23.45
CA SER A 223 23.40 5.04 24.12
C SER A 223 22.25 6.02 23.90
N GLN A 224 21.49 6.31 24.96
CA GLN A 224 20.35 7.22 24.88
C GLN A 224 20.76 8.67 24.56
N THR A 225 21.94 9.10 25.02
CA THR A 225 22.49 10.43 24.74
C THR A 225 22.85 10.56 23.27
N ALA A 226 23.60 9.60 22.71
CA ALA A 226 23.97 9.57 21.30
C ALA A 226 22.74 9.54 20.39
N LYS A 227 21.77 8.66 20.71
CA LYS A 227 20.50 8.57 19.97
C LYS A 227 19.72 9.89 19.99
N SER A 228 19.66 10.56 21.15
CA SER A 228 18.94 11.84 21.29
C SER A 228 19.57 12.94 20.43
N SER A 229 20.90 13.01 20.36
CA SER A 229 21.62 13.95 19.47
C SER A 229 21.30 13.69 18.00
N VAL A 230 21.32 12.42 17.57
CA VAL A 230 20.99 12.05 16.18
C VAL A 230 19.51 12.31 15.86
N VAL A 231 18.59 12.12 16.81
CA VAL A 231 17.16 12.45 16.68
C VAL A 231 16.96 13.95 16.44
N GLN A 232 17.66 14.81 17.18
CA GLN A 232 17.59 16.27 16.99
C GLN A 232 18.13 16.68 15.62
N LEU A 233 19.28 16.12 15.23
CA LEU A 233 19.88 16.34 13.91
C LEU A 233 18.95 15.89 12.77
N CYS A 234 18.32 14.73 12.91
CA CYS A 234 17.32 14.21 11.98
C CYS A 234 16.15 15.19 11.78
N ARG A 235 15.61 15.75 12.88
CA ARG A 235 14.51 16.74 12.83
C ARG A 235 14.94 18.04 12.16
N ARG A 236 16.14 18.55 12.47
CA ARG A 236 16.67 19.78 11.86
C ARG A 236 16.90 19.62 10.37
N MET A 237 17.30 18.43 9.93
CA MET A 237 17.35 18.06 8.51
C MET A 237 15.97 17.85 7.87
N GLY A 238 14.86 18.09 8.57
CA GLY A 238 13.50 17.99 8.03
C GLY A 238 12.98 16.57 7.85
N PHE A 239 13.55 15.59 8.56
CA PHE A 239 13.10 14.20 8.61
C PHE A 239 12.35 13.90 9.90
N VAL A 240 11.61 12.78 9.91
CA VAL A 240 10.84 12.30 11.05
C VAL A 240 11.56 11.10 11.66
N PRO A 241 12.26 11.25 12.80
CA PRO A 241 12.93 10.12 13.44
C PRO A 241 11.92 9.15 14.04
N VAL A 242 12.19 7.85 13.89
CA VAL A 242 11.44 6.74 14.49
C VAL A 242 12.40 5.92 15.34
N ASP A 243 12.20 5.91 16.65
CA ASP A 243 13.04 5.14 17.58
C ASP A 243 12.64 3.66 17.56
N MET A 244 13.60 2.79 17.22
CA MET A 244 13.46 1.34 17.15
C MET A 244 14.15 0.63 18.33
N GLY A 245 14.56 1.38 19.36
CA GLY A 245 15.11 0.85 20.61
C GLY A 245 16.63 0.70 20.61
N LEU A 246 17.10 -0.48 21.03
CA LEU A 246 18.50 -0.83 21.25
C LEU A 246 19.23 -1.15 19.95
N LEU A 247 20.57 -1.20 20.00
CA LEU A 247 21.39 -1.48 18.82
C LEU A 247 21.09 -2.88 18.22
N SER A 248 20.59 -3.83 19.02
CA SER A 248 20.13 -5.14 18.54
C SER A 248 19.04 -5.08 17.46
N SER A 249 18.30 -3.97 17.35
CA SER A 249 17.30 -3.77 16.28
C SER A 249 17.92 -3.36 14.93
N SER A 250 19.22 -3.08 14.88
CA SER A 250 19.91 -2.56 13.69
C SER A 250 19.86 -3.53 12.50
N LEU A 251 19.91 -4.84 12.75
CA LEU A 251 19.79 -5.86 11.69
C LEU A 251 18.43 -5.79 10.97
N GLU A 252 17.35 -5.52 11.72
CA GLU A 252 16.02 -5.35 11.12
C GLU A 252 15.98 -4.08 10.25
N ILE A 253 16.53 -2.97 10.77
CA ILE A 253 16.63 -1.70 10.05
C ILE A 253 17.46 -1.82 8.76
N GLU A 254 18.56 -2.57 8.78
CA GLU A 254 19.41 -2.83 7.61
C GLU A 254 18.70 -3.62 6.52
N ASN A 255 17.83 -4.56 6.92
CA ASN A 255 17.09 -5.39 6.00
C ASN A 255 15.86 -4.69 5.41
N LEU A 256 15.32 -3.64 6.06
CA LEU A 256 14.15 -2.88 5.59
C LEU A 256 14.22 -2.46 4.10
N PRO A 257 15.28 -1.75 3.63
CA PRO A 257 15.34 -1.30 2.24
C PRO A 257 15.50 -2.44 1.23
N LEU A 258 15.90 -3.65 1.66
CA LEU A 258 16.08 -4.81 0.79
C LEU A 258 14.78 -5.57 0.53
N TYR A 259 13.76 -5.37 1.36
CA TYR A 259 12.47 -6.04 1.19
C TYR A 259 11.59 -5.33 0.17
N LEU A 260 11.42 -5.93 -1.01
CA LEU A 260 10.40 -5.52 -1.96
C LEU A 260 9.05 -6.22 -1.66
N PHE A 261 8.11 -5.45 -1.10
CA PHE A 261 6.72 -5.82 -0.83
C PHE A 261 6.51 -7.26 -0.27
N PRO A 262 7.15 -7.64 0.85
CA PRO A 262 7.18 -9.03 1.31
C PRO A 262 5.78 -9.60 1.60
N SER A 263 4.90 -8.81 2.19
CA SER A 263 3.54 -9.22 2.53
C SER A 263 2.60 -9.33 1.33
N TRP A 264 2.98 -8.80 0.16
CA TRP A 264 2.15 -8.77 -1.06
C TRP A 264 2.39 -9.95 -2.00
N ARG A 265 3.51 -10.66 -1.86
CA ARG A 265 3.91 -11.74 -2.79
C ARG A 265 2.83 -12.80 -2.97
N ILE A 266 2.31 -13.35 -1.87
CA ILE A 266 1.27 -14.40 -1.93
C ILE A 266 -0.08 -13.85 -2.43
N PRO A 267 -0.62 -12.73 -1.90
CA PRO A 267 -1.87 -12.15 -2.42
C PRO A 267 -1.82 -11.86 -3.92
N ILE A 268 -0.72 -11.28 -4.43
CA ILE A 268 -0.56 -10.99 -5.87
C ILE A 268 -0.51 -12.29 -6.67
N LEU A 269 0.32 -13.26 -6.26
CA LEU A 269 0.43 -14.54 -6.95
C LEU A 269 -0.92 -15.28 -6.98
N CYS A 270 -1.65 -15.28 -5.87
CA CYS A 270 -2.98 -15.86 -5.77
C CYS A 270 -3.98 -15.14 -6.70
N THR A 271 -3.99 -13.82 -6.71
CA THR A 271 -4.84 -13.01 -7.60
C THR A 271 -4.57 -13.31 -9.07
N LEU A 272 -3.29 -13.33 -9.47
CA LEU A 272 -2.88 -13.63 -10.84
C LEU A 272 -3.21 -15.06 -11.25
N SER A 273 -2.96 -16.03 -10.36
CA SER A 273 -3.27 -17.44 -10.63
C SER A 273 -4.77 -17.66 -10.80
N LEU A 274 -5.60 -17.08 -9.92
CA LEU A 274 -7.06 -17.12 -10.04
C LEU A 274 -7.55 -16.41 -11.31
N PHE A 275 -6.94 -15.27 -11.66
CA PHE A 275 -7.29 -14.55 -12.89
C PHE A 275 -7.00 -15.41 -14.12
N ILE A 276 -5.80 -16.00 -14.23
CA ILE A 276 -5.43 -16.88 -15.35
C ILE A 276 -6.38 -18.07 -15.42
N PHE A 277 -6.65 -18.72 -14.29
CA PHE A 277 -7.56 -19.87 -14.23
C PHE A 277 -8.96 -19.51 -14.75
N PHE A 278 -9.61 -18.49 -14.18
CA PHE A 278 -10.95 -18.10 -14.60
C PHE A 278 -10.96 -17.53 -16.01
N TYR A 279 -9.92 -16.82 -16.43
CA TYR A 279 -9.81 -16.30 -17.79
C TYR A 279 -9.77 -17.42 -18.82
N LEU A 280 -8.91 -18.43 -18.62
CA LEU A 280 -8.83 -19.60 -19.50
C LEU A 280 -10.12 -20.43 -19.46
N TYR A 281 -10.73 -20.59 -18.29
CA TYR A 281 -12.02 -21.26 -18.13
C TYR A 281 -13.12 -20.57 -18.96
N ASN A 282 -13.25 -19.26 -18.79
CA ASN A 282 -14.24 -18.44 -19.51
C ASN A 282 -13.95 -18.40 -21.01
N ALA A 283 -12.68 -18.26 -21.42
CA ALA A 283 -12.29 -18.27 -22.84
C ALA A 283 -12.64 -19.62 -23.50
N THR A 284 -12.38 -20.73 -22.80
CA THR A 284 -12.75 -22.08 -23.28
C THR A 284 -14.26 -22.20 -23.45
N ARG A 285 -15.04 -21.75 -22.46
CA ARG A 285 -16.51 -21.85 -22.45
C ARG A 285 -17.23 -20.90 -23.43
N ASP A 286 -16.79 -19.65 -23.54
CA ASP A 286 -17.52 -18.58 -24.23
C ASP A 286 -16.96 -18.20 -25.61
N VAL A 287 -15.74 -18.67 -25.93
CA VAL A 287 -15.04 -18.40 -27.20
C VAL A 287 -14.67 -19.69 -27.91
N LEU A 288 -13.98 -20.63 -27.26
CA LEU A 288 -13.50 -21.86 -27.92
C LEU A 288 -14.63 -22.83 -28.26
N GLN A 289 -15.57 -23.06 -27.35
CA GLN A 289 -16.71 -23.95 -27.61
C GLN A 289 -17.54 -23.50 -28.81
N PRO A 290 -18.02 -22.24 -28.92
CA PRO A 290 -18.79 -21.82 -30.09
C PRO A 290 -17.98 -21.81 -31.40
N TYR A 291 -16.67 -21.58 -31.30
CA TYR A 291 -15.77 -21.62 -32.46
C TYR A 291 -15.68 -23.03 -33.04
N THR A 292 -15.53 -24.05 -32.21
CA THR A 292 -15.41 -25.46 -32.66
C THR A 292 -16.74 -26.07 -33.09
N THR A 293 -17.87 -25.72 -32.45
CA THR A 293 -19.16 -26.36 -32.76
C THR A 293 -19.94 -25.64 -33.88
N VAL A 294 -19.84 -24.31 -33.98
CA VAL A 294 -20.65 -23.49 -34.91
C VAL A 294 -19.78 -22.76 -35.94
N GLY A 295 -18.45 -22.78 -35.81
CA GLY A 295 -17.52 -22.11 -36.75
C GLY A 295 -17.50 -20.58 -36.66
N LYS A 296 -18.12 -19.98 -35.63
CA LYS A 296 -18.20 -18.51 -35.47
C LYS A 296 -17.02 -17.98 -34.66
N SER A 297 -16.27 -17.03 -35.21
CA SER A 297 -15.19 -16.34 -34.49
C SER A 297 -15.76 -15.33 -33.48
N LEU A 298 -15.59 -15.61 -32.18
CA LEU A 298 -16.03 -14.73 -31.08
C LEU A 298 -14.85 -14.10 -30.32
N LEU A 299 -13.70 -13.99 -30.98
CA LEU A 299 -12.44 -13.50 -30.37
C LEU A 299 -12.56 -12.07 -29.81
N TYR A 300 -13.45 -11.23 -30.36
CA TYR A 300 -13.71 -9.88 -29.87
C TYR A 300 -14.20 -9.84 -28.40
N LYS A 301 -14.67 -10.96 -27.84
CA LYS A 301 -15.07 -11.06 -26.44
C LYS A 301 -13.89 -11.05 -25.47
N LEU A 302 -12.70 -11.47 -25.91
CA LEU A 302 -11.52 -11.66 -25.05
C LEU A 302 -11.09 -10.41 -24.28
N PRO A 303 -11.04 -9.19 -24.88
CA PRO A 303 -10.50 -8.02 -24.18
C PRO A 303 -11.43 -7.42 -23.11
N ILE A 304 -12.76 -7.59 -23.24
CA ILE A 304 -13.72 -6.95 -22.32
C ILE A 304 -14.69 -7.94 -21.70
N ASP A 305 -15.39 -8.77 -22.48
CA ASP A 305 -16.42 -9.67 -21.93
C ASP A 305 -15.80 -10.71 -21.01
N ILE A 306 -14.73 -11.38 -21.45
CA ILE A 306 -14.06 -12.42 -20.66
C ILE A 306 -13.38 -11.82 -19.43
N VAL A 307 -12.75 -10.65 -19.57
CA VAL A 307 -12.16 -9.92 -18.44
C VAL A 307 -13.24 -9.54 -17.43
N ASN A 308 -14.39 -9.03 -17.87
CA ASN A 308 -15.47 -8.59 -16.98
C ASN A 308 -16.29 -9.73 -16.35
N VAL A 309 -16.11 -10.99 -16.78
CA VAL A 309 -16.58 -12.17 -16.05
C VAL A 309 -15.51 -12.68 -15.07
N THR A 310 -14.23 -12.52 -15.42
CA THR A 310 -13.09 -12.99 -14.63
C THR A 310 -12.84 -12.11 -13.40
N LEU A 311 -12.85 -10.78 -13.54
CA LEU A 311 -12.59 -9.85 -12.44
C LEU A 311 -13.51 -10.01 -11.22
N PRO A 312 -14.86 -10.05 -11.35
CA PRO A 312 -15.73 -10.26 -10.19
C PRO A 312 -15.56 -11.66 -9.58
N SER A 313 -15.23 -12.67 -10.40
CA SER A 313 -14.93 -14.03 -9.93
C SER A 313 -13.72 -14.03 -9.00
N VAL A 314 -12.63 -13.38 -9.42
CA VAL A 314 -11.42 -13.23 -8.60
C VAL A 314 -11.71 -12.39 -7.36
N ALA A 315 -12.42 -11.27 -7.49
CA ALA A 315 -12.76 -10.41 -6.36
C ALA A 315 -13.53 -11.16 -5.26
N LEU A 316 -14.58 -11.90 -5.62
CA LEU A 316 -15.43 -12.60 -4.65
C LEU A 316 -14.68 -13.77 -3.97
N VAL A 317 -13.85 -14.51 -4.70
CA VAL A 317 -12.98 -15.55 -4.12
C VAL A 317 -11.96 -14.92 -3.17
N MET A 318 -11.28 -13.85 -3.59
CA MET A 318 -10.30 -13.13 -2.76
C MET A 318 -10.94 -12.57 -1.50
N LEU A 319 -12.15 -12.00 -1.57
CA LEU A 319 -12.91 -11.55 -0.41
C LEU A 319 -13.20 -12.70 0.56
N SER A 320 -13.58 -13.86 0.04
CA SER A 320 -13.83 -15.06 0.85
C SER A 320 -12.56 -15.53 1.57
N LEU A 321 -11.40 -15.48 0.89
CA LEU A 321 -10.08 -15.80 1.45
C LEU A 321 -9.61 -14.82 2.54
N VAL A 322 -10.20 -13.62 2.65
CA VAL A 322 -9.95 -12.71 3.78
C VAL A 322 -10.57 -13.24 5.08
N TYR A 323 -11.78 -13.80 5.01
CA TYR A 323 -12.57 -14.19 6.18
C TYR A 323 -12.42 -15.67 6.56
N LEU A 324 -12.14 -16.53 5.59
CA LEU A 324 -11.91 -17.97 5.79
C LEU A 324 -10.86 -18.31 6.88
N PRO A 325 -9.65 -17.70 6.94
CA PRO A 325 -8.67 -18.05 7.98
C PRO A 325 -9.18 -17.71 9.39
N GLY A 326 -10.03 -16.69 9.53
CA GLY A 326 -10.67 -16.37 10.81
C GLY A 326 -11.67 -17.45 11.26
N LEU A 327 -12.38 -18.07 10.31
CA LEU A 327 -13.25 -19.22 10.55
C LEU A 327 -12.42 -20.45 10.95
N CYS A 328 -11.35 -20.75 10.21
CA CYS A 328 -10.42 -21.84 10.55
C CYS A 328 -9.82 -21.67 11.95
N ALA A 329 -9.38 -20.45 12.29
CA ALA A 329 -8.84 -20.15 13.62
C ALA A 329 -9.88 -20.36 14.74
N ALA A 330 -11.13 -19.95 14.52
CA ALA A 330 -12.21 -20.17 15.49
C ALA A 330 -12.52 -21.67 15.66
N PHE A 331 -12.53 -22.44 14.57
CA PHE A 331 -12.71 -23.89 14.63
C PHE A 331 -11.56 -24.58 15.38
N LEU A 332 -10.31 -24.20 15.10
CA LEU A 332 -9.14 -24.74 15.82
C LEU A 332 -9.15 -24.40 17.31
N GLN A 333 -9.62 -23.20 17.68
CA GLN A 333 -9.82 -22.81 19.08
C GLN A 333 -10.89 -23.67 19.75
N LEU A 334 -12.01 -23.94 19.08
CA LEU A 334 -13.07 -24.82 19.59
C LEU A 334 -12.60 -26.26 19.74
N TRP A 335 -11.84 -26.77 18.76
CA TRP A 335 -11.25 -28.10 18.78
C TRP A 335 -10.26 -28.25 19.94
N SER A 336 -9.31 -27.32 20.03
CA SER A 336 -8.25 -27.34 21.06
C SER A 336 -8.80 -27.06 22.45
N GLY A 337 -9.92 -26.33 22.56
CA GLY A 337 -10.53 -25.94 23.82
C GLY A 337 -9.68 -24.96 24.64
N THR A 338 -8.72 -24.28 24.03
CA THR A 338 -7.88 -23.23 24.62
C THR A 338 -7.46 -22.22 23.54
N LYS A 339 -7.15 -20.99 23.94
CA LYS A 339 -6.61 -19.94 23.05
C LYS A 339 -5.08 -19.87 23.04
N TYR A 340 -4.41 -20.56 23.97
CA TYR A 340 -2.97 -20.41 24.19
C TYR A 340 -2.12 -21.29 23.27
N ASN A 341 -2.73 -22.23 22.55
CA ASN A 341 -2.05 -22.99 21.52
C ASN A 341 -1.71 -22.09 20.33
N ARG A 342 -0.44 -22.08 19.94
CA ARG A 342 0.04 -21.38 18.75
C ARG A 342 -0.63 -21.96 17.50
N PHE A 343 -1.08 -21.10 16.60
CA PHE A 343 -1.60 -21.54 15.31
C PHE A 343 -0.49 -22.18 14.45
N PRO A 344 -0.83 -23.13 13.57
CA PRO A 344 0.10 -23.60 12.55
C PRO A 344 0.69 -22.44 11.74
N ASN A 345 1.98 -22.52 11.41
CA ASN A 345 2.71 -21.42 10.73
C ASN A 345 2.04 -20.96 9.43
N TRP A 346 1.40 -21.86 8.69
CA TRP A 346 0.68 -21.52 7.45
C TRP A 346 -0.54 -20.64 7.71
N LEU A 347 -1.28 -20.89 8.80
CA LEU A 347 -2.48 -20.14 9.17
C LEU A 347 -2.12 -18.77 9.73
N ASP A 348 -1.10 -18.72 10.58
CA ASP A 348 -0.57 -17.47 11.13
C ASP A 348 -0.06 -16.54 10.01
N GLY A 349 0.73 -17.10 9.08
CA GLY A 349 1.15 -16.39 7.88
C GLY A 349 -0.01 -15.94 6.98
N TRP A 350 -1.14 -16.65 6.95
CA TRP A 350 -2.32 -16.21 6.21
C TRP A 350 -3.05 -15.07 6.93
N LEU A 351 -3.22 -15.16 8.25
CA LEU A 351 -3.89 -14.16 9.07
C LEU A 351 -3.22 -12.77 9.00
N THR A 352 -1.89 -12.73 8.91
CA THR A 352 -1.10 -11.48 8.78
C THR A 352 -1.25 -10.81 7.42
N ARG A 353 -1.68 -11.56 6.39
CA ARG A 353 -1.80 -11.07 5.00
C ARG A 353 -3.22 -10.70 4.59
N ARG A 354 -4.19 -10.77 5.51
CA ARG A 354 -5.62 -10.48 5.23
C ARG A 354 -5.85 -9.10 4.63
N LYS A 355 -5.10 -8.09 5.09
CA LYS A 355 -5.17 -6.72 4.56
C LYS A 355 -4.87 -6.70 3.06
N GLN A 356 -3.82 -7.37 2.64
CA GLN A 356 -3.37 -7.41 1.24
C GLN A 356 -4.35 -8.19 0.36
N PHE A 357 -4.90 -9.31 0.84
CA PHE A 357 -5.99 -10.02 0.15
C PHE A 357 -7.21 -9.11 -0.07
N GLY A 358 -7.62 -8.35 0.96
CA GLY A 358 -8.73 -7.40 0.88
C GLY A 358 -8.49 -6.27 -0.13
N LEU A 359 -7.27 -5.72 -0.18
CA LEU A 359 -6.91 -4.67 -1.15
C LEU A 359 -6.87 -5.19 -2.59
N CYS A 360 -6.36 -6.40 -2.83
CA CYS A 360 -6.41 -7.04 -4.15
C CYS A 360 -7.87 -7.31 -4.59
N CYS A 361 -8.71 -7.81 -3.67
CA CYS A 361 -10.15 -7.94 -3.91
C CYS A 361 -10.79 -6.61 -4.33
N PHE A 362 -10.51 -5.54 -3.58
CA PHE A 362 -11.06 -4.22 -3.86
C PHE A 362 -10.64 -3.71 -5.26
N LEU A 363 -9.37 -3.87 -5.64
CA LEU A 363 -8.89 -3.52 -6.98
C LEU A 363 -9.66 -4.27 -8.07
N CYS A 364 -9.84 -5.58 -7.93
CA CYS A 364 -10.61 -6.37 -8.90
C CYS A 364 -12.08 -5.93 -8.96
N ALA A 365 -12.69 -5.58 -7.82
CA ALA A 365 -14.07 -5.07 -7.75
C ALA A 365 -14.22 -3.70 -8.43
N VAL A 366 -13.28 -2.77 -8.22
CA VAL A 366 -13.25 -1.47 -8.90
C VAL A 366 -13.16 -1.65 -10.40
N LEU A 367 -12.23 -2.47 -10.88
CA LEU A 367 -12.09 -2.76 -12.30
C LEU A 367 -13.37 -3.38 -12.87
N HIS A 368 -13.97 -4.35 -12.17
CA HIS A 368 -15.26 -4.94 -12.56
C HIS A 368 -16.37 -3.88 -12.69
N ALA A 369 -16.46 -2.96 -11.74
CA ALA A 369 -17.43 -1.87 -11.79
C ALA A 369 -17.22 -0.99 -13.03
N ILE A 370 -15.97 -0.57 -13.30
CA ILE A 370 -15.61 0.23 -14.49
C ILE A 370 -15.96 -0.51 -15.78
N TYR A 371 -15.53 -1.77 -15.93
CA TYR A 371 -15.82 -2.57 -17.12
C TYR A 371 -17.33 -2.79 -17.32
N SER A 372 -18.10 -2.87 -16.23
CA SER A 372 -19.56 -3.03 -16.29
C SER A 372 -20.26 -1.73 -16.70
N LEU A 373 -19.83 -0.59 -16.16
CA LEU A 373 -20.35 0.73 -16.55
C LEU A 373 -20.01 1.09 -18.00
N CYS A 374 -18.87 0.64 -18.53
CA CYS A 374 -18.49 0.86 -19.92
C CYS A 374 -19.20 -0.06 -20.93
N ARG A 375 -20.06 -1.01 -20.49
CA ARG A 375 -20.74 -1.95 -21.41
C ARG A 375 -21.57 -1.27 -22.51
N PRO A 376 -22.36 -0.21 -22.25
CA PRO A 376 -23.16 0.47 -23.28
C PRO A 376 -22.30 1.19 -24.33
N MET A 377 -21.10 1.68 -23.95
CA MET A 377 -20.21 2.43 -24.85
C MET A 377 -19.55 1.56 -25.93
N ARG A 378 -19.62 0.23 -25.81
CA ARG A 378 -18.95 -0.69 -26.74
C ARG A 378 -19.70 -0.80 -28.06
N LYS A 379 -18.97 -0.69 -29.17
CA LYS A 379 -19.50 -0.92 -30.52
C LYS A 379 -20.23 -2.27 -30.67
N SER A 380 -19.71 -3.33 -30.04
CA SER A 380 -20.35 -4.64 -30.03
C SER A 380 -21.73 -4.65 -29.36
N SER A 381 -21.90 -3.88 -28.28
CA SER A 381 -23.18 -3.76 -27.56
C SER A 381 -24.17 -2.94 -28.38
N HIS A 382 -23.70 -1.83 -28.96
CA HIS A 382 -24.50 -0.98 -29.84
C HIS A 382 -25.04 -1.75 -31.06
N LEU A 383 -24.17 -2.50 -31.76
CA LEU A 383 -24.60 -3.31 -32.90
C LEU A 383 -25.58 -4.43 -32.51
N LYS A 384 -25.41 -5.03 -31.33
CA LYS A 384 -26.38 -6.03 -30.82
C LYS A 384 -27.73 -5.39 -30.55
N LEU A 385 -27.77 -4.23 -29.90
CA LEU A 385 -29.02 -3.50 -29.64
C LEU A 385 -29.75 -3.17 -30.94
N LEU A 386 -29.04 -2.64 -31.94
CA LEU A 386 -29.58 -2.37 -33.27
C LEU A 386 -30.12 -3.64 -33.95
N SER A 387 -29.41 -4.76 -33.86
CA SER A 387 -29.85 -6.03 -34.45
C SER A 387 -31.13 -6.58 -33.80
N VAL A 388 -31.28 -6.41 -32.47
CA VAL A 388 -32.49 -6.81 -31.73
C VAL A 388 -33.66 -5.92 -32.12
N ALA A 389 -33.47 -4.60 -32.19
CA ALA A 389 -34.52 -3.66 -32.61
C ALA A 389 -34.99 -3.93 -34.04
N PHE A 390 -34.07 -4.19 -34.97
CA PHE A 390 -34.43 -4.55 -36.35
C PHE A 390 -35.21 -5.87 -36.42
N LYS A 391 -34.79 -6.89 -35.66
CA LYS A 391 -35.49 -8.17 -35.58
C LYS A 391 -36.90 -8.00 -35.00
N GLN A 392 -37.06 -7.17 -33.97
CA GLN A 392 -38.36 -6.85 -33.37
C GLN A 392 -39.32 -6.24 -34.40
N MET A 393 -38.87 -5.20 -35.13
CA MET A 393 -39.68 -4.58 -36.18
C MET A 393 -40.11 -5.58 -37.24
N LYS A 394 -39.22 -6.50 -37.64
CA LYS A 394 -39.52 -7.55 -38.61
C LYS A 394 -40.56 -8.55 -38.11
N GLU A 395 -40.55 -8.86 -36.81
CA GLU A 395 -41.49 -9.80 -36.17
C GLU A 395 -42.82 -9.15 -35.77
N GLY A 396 -42.98 -7.83 -35.93
CA GLY A 396 -44.23 -7.11 -35.59
C GLY A 396 -44.56 -7.09 -34.09
N LYS A 397 -43.56 -7.25 -33.22
CA LYS A 397 -43.75 -7.25 -31.76
C LYS A 397 -43.72 -5.83 -31.20
N GLU A 398 -44.82 -5.38 -30.59
CA GLU A 398 -44.97 -4.03 -30.05
C GLU A 398 -44.23 -3.81 -28.73
N GLU A 399 -44.14 -4.83 -27.87
CA GLU A 399 -43.52 -4.72 -26.53
C GLU A 399 -42.55 -5.89 -26.25
N LEU A 400 -41.36 -5.57 -25.73
CA LEU A 400 -40.35 -6.54 -25.28
C LEU A 400 -40.16 -6.53 -23.76
N TRP A 401 -41.04 -5.84 -23.03
CA TRP A 401 -40.96 -5.73 -21.59
C TRP A 401 -41.23 -7.08 -20.92
N VAL A 402 -40.27 -7.52 -20.11
CA VAL A 402 -40.39 -8.75 -19.31
C VAL A 402 -40.10 -8.38 -17.86
N ASP A 403 -41.16 -8.29 -17.05
CA ASP A 403 -41.09 -7.85 -15.65
C ASP A 403 -40.01 -8.57 -14.85
N GLU A 404 -39.94 -9.90 -14.97
CA GLU A 404 -38.98 -10.72 -14.22
C GLU A 404 -37.52 -10.36 -14.56
N GLU A 405 -37.21 -10.11 -15.83
CA GLU A 405 -35.85 -9.76 -16.25
C GLU A 405 -35.44 -8.37 -15.76
N VAL A 406 -36.39 -7.43 -15.77
CA VAL A 406 -36.20 -6.07 -15.26
C VAL A 406 -35.96 -6.11 -13.76
N TRP A 407 -36.83 -6.77 -12.99
CA TRP A 407 -36.66 -6.92 -11.54
C TRP A 407 -35.33 -7.57 -11.18
N ARG A 408 -34.96 -8.65 -11.88
CA ARG A 408 -33.67 -9.32 -11.69
C ARG A 408 -32.52 -8.32 -11.87
N MET A 409 -32.54 -7.54 -12.96
CA MET A 409 -31.50 -6.56 -13.28
C MET A 409 -31.38 -5.45 -12.23
N GLU A 410 -32.49 -4.82 -11.86
CA GLU A 410 -32.51 -3.74 -10.87
C GLU A 410 -32.02 -4.23 -9.50
N LEU A 411 -32.44 -5.43 -9.09
CA LEU A 411 -32.05 -6.00 -7.80
C LEU A 411 -30.56 -6.32 -7.72
N TYR A 412 -30.01 -7.09 -8.67
CA TYR A 412 -28.59 -7.44 -8.57
C TYR A 412 -27.72 -6.19 -8.74
N LEU A 413 -28.12 -5.22 -9.57
CA LEU A 413 -27.35 -3.98 -9.75
C LEU A 413 -27.30 -3.16 -8.46
N SER A 414 -28.45 -2.92 -7.83
CA SER A 414 -28.56 -2.18 -6.56
C SER A 414 -27.73 -2.83 -5.44
N VAL A 415 -27.88 -4.16 -5.27
CA VAL A 415 -27.11 -4.94 -4.29
C VAL A 415 -25.61 -4.89 -4.58
N GLY A 416 -25.21 -4.90 -5.85
CA GLY A 416 -23.82 -4.74 -6.27
C GLY A 416 -23.23 -3.38 -5.91
N ILE A 417 -23.99 -2.30 -6.10
CA ILE A 417 -23.58 -0.94 -5.71
C ILE A 417 -23.39 -0.86 -4.18
N MET A 418 -24.31 -1.41 -3.40
CA MET A 418 -24.17 -1.43 -1.94
C MET A 418 -22.97 -2.26 -1.47
N ALA A 419 -22.73 -3.43 -2.09
CA ALA A 419 -21.54 -4.24 -1.83
C ALA A 419 -20.24 -3.45 -2.11
N PHE A 420 -20.20 -2.74 -3.24
CA PHE A 420 -19.05 -1.91 -3.63
C PHE A 420 -18.83 -0.73 -2.67
N GLY A 421 -19.90 -0.09 -2.19
CA GLY A 421 -19.83 0.95 -1.16
C GLY A 421 -19.21 0.44 0.15
N LEU A 422 -19.63 -0.74 0.61
CA LEU A 422 -19.04 -1.37 1.79
C LEU A 422 -17.56 -1.72 1.57
N LEU A 423 -17.20 -2.31 0.42
CA LEU A 423 -15.80 -2.60 0.09
C LEU A 423 -14.92 -1.34 0.05
N SER A 424 -15.47 -0.22 -0.45
CA SER A 424 -14.78 1.07 -0.47
C SER A 424 -14.49 1.57 0.94
N LEU A 425 -15.43 1.44 1.88
CA LEU A 425 -15.22 1.79 3.29
C LEU A 425 -14.12 0.94 3.94
N LEU A 426 -14.08 -0.37 3.66
CA LEU A 426 -13.01 -1.27 4.13
C LEU A 426 -11.63 -0.88 3.57
N ALA A 427 -11.60 -0.44 2.31
CA ALA A 427 -10.37 0.01 1.65
C ALA A 427 -9.85 1.33 2.24
N VAL A 428 -10.72 2.33 2.46
CA VAL A 428 -10.33 3.62 3.05
C VAL A 428 -9.81 3.43 4.47
N THR A 429 -10.45 2.59 5.28
CA THR A 429 -9.99 2.30 6.65
C THR A 429 -8.72 1.44 6.70
N SER A 430 -8.24 0.93 5.56
CA SER A 430 -6.95 0.24 5.46
C SER A 430 -5.77 1.21 5.25
N LEU A 431 -6.04 2.50 4.98
CA LEU A 431 -5.01 3.53 4.89
C LEU A 431 -4.42 3.79 6.29
N PRO A 432 -3.08 3.79 6.47
CA PRO A 432 -2.46 4.01 7.77
C PRO A 432 -2.90 5.32 8.45
N SER A 433 -3.13 6.38 7.68
CA SER A 433 -3.60 7.68 8.19
C SER A 433 -4.98 7.61 8.84
N VAL A 434 -5.84 6.68 8.41
CA VAL A 434 -7.19 6.47 8.98
C VAL A 434 -7.16 5.36 10.02
N ALA A 435 -6.43 4.27 9.76
CA ALA A 435 -6.34 3.14 10.67
C ALA A 435 -5.73 3.52 12.02
N ASN A 436 -4.77 4.46 12.03
CA ASN A 436 -4.11 4.91 13.25
C ASN A 436 -4.95 5.92 14.07
N THR A 437 -6.04 6.47 13.52
CA THR A 437 -6.92 7.41 14.23
C THR A 437 -8.13 6.75 14.88
N ILE A 438 -8.45 5.52 14.48
CA ILE A 438 -9.61 4.77 14.99
C ILE A 438 -9.21 3.79 16.08
N ASN A 439 -10.06 3.62 17.08
CA ASN A 439 -9.78 2.67 18.15
C ASN A 439 -10.00 1.22 17.69
N TRP A 440 -9.51 0.25 18.48
CA TRP A 440 -9.61 -1.17 18.11
C TRP A 440 -11.05 -1.68 17.97
N ARG A 441 -12.02 -1.11 18.71
CA ARG A 441 -13.44 -1.51 18.62
C ARG A 441 -14.05 -1.05 17.30
N GLU A 442 -13.82 0.20 16.91
CA GLU A 442 -14.24 0.77 15.62
C GLU A 442 -13.60 0.03 14.46
N PHE A 443 -12.27 -0.17 14.52
CA PHE A 443 -11.53 -0.93 13.51
C PHE A 443 -12.11 -2.34 13.34
N THR A 444 -12.38 -3.04 14.46
CA THR A 444 -12.95 -4.39 14.43
C THR A 444 -14.38 -4.39 13.91
N PHE A 445 -15.20 -3.40 14.25
CA PHE A 445 -16.56 -3.28 13.72
C PHE A 445 -16.55 -3.11 12.20
N ILE A 446 -15.69 -2.24 11.67
CA ILE A 446 -15.58 -2.00 10.23
C ILE A 446 -15.00 -3.24 9.54
N GLN A 447 -13.80 -3.69 9.93
CA GLN A 447 -13.07 -4.74 9.24
C GLN A 447 -13.62 -6.16 9.47
N SER A 448 -14.44 -6.37 10.51
CA SER A 448 -15.12 -7.65 10.72
C SER A 448 -16.61 -7.57 10.39
N THR A 449 -17.39 -6.73 11.07
CA THR A 449 -18.86 -6.75 10.93
C THR A 449 -19.29 -6.26 9.56
N LEU A 450 -18.88 -5.04 9.18
CA LEU A 450 -19.16 -4.53 7.83
C LEU A 450 -18.44 -5.35 6.76
N GLY A 451 -17.31 -5.95 7.11
CA GLY A 451 -16.61 -6.94 6.30
C GLY A 451 -17.45 -8.14 5.87
N TYR A 452 -18.09 -8.83 6.83
CA TYR A 452 -19.00 -9.93 6.53
C TYR A 452 -20.29 -9.45 5.83
N CYS A 453 -20.78 -8.24 6.14
CA CYS A 453 -21.89 -7.64 5.39
C CYS A 453 -21.52 -7.44 3.92
N ALA A 454 -20.30 -6.96 3.63
CA ALA A 454 -19.81 -6.81 2.26
C ALA A 454 -19.73 -8.15 1.53
N LEU A 455 -19.23 -9.20 2.19
CA LEU A 455 -19.19 -10.56 1.63
C LEU A 455 -20.61 -11.08 1.33
N PHE A 456 -21.55 -10.92 2.26
CA PHE A 456 -22.94 -11.30 2.07
C PHE A 456 -23.57 -10.57 0.89
N MET A 457 -23.42 -9.24 0.83
CA MET A 457 -23.95 -8.42 -0.25
C MET A 457 -23.35 -8.75 -1.61
N ALA A 458 -22.04 -8.97 -1.70
CA ALA A 458 -21.38 -9.39 -2.94
C ALA A 458 -21.81 -10.80 -3.40
N THR A 459 -22.05 -11.70 -2.45
CA THR A 459 -22.59 -13.04 -2.72
C THR A 459 -24.02 -12.95 -3.22
N LEU A 460 -24.87 -12.15 -2.55
CA LEU A 460 -26.25 -11.93 -2.94
C LEU A 460 -26.35 -11.28 -4.34
N HIS A 461 -25.48 -10.32 -4.65
CA HIS A 461 -25.36 -9.74 -6.00
C HIS A 461 -25.16 -10.84 -7.07
N THR A 462 -24.28 -11.81 -6.78
CA THR A 462 -23.99 -12.91 -7.71
C THR A 462 -25.11 -13.94 -7.78
N VAL A 463 -25.78 -14.23 -6.66
CA VAL A 463 -26.95 -15.13 -6.62
C VAL A 463 -28.12 -14.53 -7.41
N LEU A 464 -28.42 -13.24 -7.21
CA LEU A 464 -29.47 -12.53 -7.94
C LEU A 464 -29.15 -12.40 -9.44
N PHE A 465 -27.87 -12.26 -9.81
CA PHE A 465 -27.44 -12.34 -11.20
C PHE A 465 -27.66 -13.73 -11.81
N GLY A 466 -27.48 -14.78 -11.01
CA GLY A 466 -27.64 -16.18 -11.40
C GLY A 466 -29.10 -16.63 -11.50
N TRP A 467 -29.99 -16.11 -10.65
CA TRP A 467 -31.45 -16.35 -10.60
C TRP A 467 -31.87 -17.75 -11.10
N ASP A 468 -32.51 -17.81 -12.27
CA ASP A 468 -32.99 -18.99 -13.00
C ASP A 468 -31.91 -19.66 -13.86
N ARG A 469 -30.87 -18.89 -14.26
CA ARG A 469 -29.77 -19.36 -15.14
C ARG A 469 -28.95 -20.49 -14.54
N ALA A 470 -28.99 -20.68 -13.22
CA ALA A 470 -28.34 -21.82 -12.56
C ALA A 470 -28.94 -23.17 -13.00
N PHE A 471 -30.24 -23.18 -13.32
CA PHE A 471 -31.01 -24.39 -13.63
C PHE A 471 -31.22 -24.60 -15.14
N ASP A 472 -30.83 -23.64 -15.97
CA ASP A 472 -30.88 -23.74 -17.42
C ASP A 472 -29.79 -24.72 -17.95
N PRO A 473 -30.17 -25.88 -18.52
CA PRO A 473 -29.20 -26.83 -19.07
C PRO A 473 -28.34 -26.23 -20.19
N GLY A 474 -28.83 -25.21 -20.90
CA GLY A 474 -28.11 -24.51 -21.97
C GLY A 474 -26.88 -23.73 -21.48
N GLN A 475 -26.76 -23.46 -20.17
CA GLN A 475 -25.60 -22.81 -19.59
C GLN A 475 -24.39 -23.74 -19.41
N TYR A 476 -24.59 -25.06 -19.44
CA TYR A 476 -23.58 -26.09 -19.16
C TYR A 476 -22.84 -26.54 -20.43
N ARG A 477 -22.08 -25.62 -21.04
CA ARG A 477 -21.33 -25.91 -22.27
C ARG A 477 -20.15 -26.83 -21.97
N TYR A 478 -19.99 -27.91 -22.72
CA TYR A 478 -19.01 -28.98 -22.44
C TYR A 478 -19.08 -29.55 -21.01
N TYR A 479 -20.29 -29.64 -20.45
CA TYR A 479 -20.49 -30.04 -19.04
C TYR A 479 -19.82 -29.09 -18.02
N LEU A 480 -19.26 -27.97 -18.46
CA LEU A 480 -18.66 -26.96 -17.61
C LEU A 480 -19.77 -26.04 -17.08
N PRO A 481 -19.94 -25.94 -15.75
CA PRO A 481 -20.95 -25.05 -15.17
C PRO A 481 -20.64 -23.58 -15.49
N PRO A 482 -21.65 -22.70 -15.48
CA PRO A 482 -21.41 -21.27 -15.55
C PRO A 482 -20.53 -20.81 -14.38
N THR A 483 -19.61 -19.88 -14.67
CA THR A 483 -18.54 -19.48 -13.75
C THR A 483 -19.02 -18.96 -12.42
N PHE A 484 -20.18 -18.28 -12.38
CA PHE A 484 -20.76 -17.79 -11.14
C PHE A 484 -21.09 -18.90 -10.15
N LEU A 485 -21.48 -20.10 -10.61
CA LEU A 485 -21.75 -21.24 -9.72
C LEU A 485 -20.47 -21.73 -9.03
N LEU A 486 -19.38 -21.84 -9.79
CA LEU A 486 -18.07 -22.21 -9.22
C LEU A 486 -17.61 -21.21 -8.17
N VAL A 487 -17.77 -19.92 -8.48
CA VAL A 487 -17.35 -18.82 -7.60
C VAL A 487 -18.16 -18.77 -6.31
N LEU A 488 -19.46 -19.12 -6.35
CA LEU A 488 -20.35 -19.07 -5.19
C LEU A 488 -20.04 -20.12 -4.11
N ILE A 489 -19.32 -21.19 -4.43
CA ILE A 489 -19.01 -22.28 -3.49
C ILE A 489 -18.29 -21.73 -2.26
N LEU A 490 -17.16 -21.04 -2.45
CA LEU A 490 -16.34 -20.54 -1.36
C LEU A 490 -17.04 -19.50 -0.46
N PRO A 491 -17.65 -18.41 -0.96
CA PRO A 491 -18.33 -17.44 -0.13
C PRO A 491 -19.49 -18.05 0.65
N LEU A 492 -20.27 -18.96 0.04
CA LEU A 492 -21.37 -19.65 0.73
C LEU A 492 -20.83 -20.51 1.88
N THR A 493 -19.74 -21.26 1.68
CA THR A 493 -19.12 -22.05 2.77
C THR A 493 -18.64 -21.16 3.92
N VAL A 494 -18.06 -19.99 3.61
CA VAL A 494 -17.62 -19.03 4.63
C VAL A 494 -18.80 -18.43 5.40
N LEU A 495 -19.88 -18.05 4.70
CA LEU A 495 -21.09 -17.49 5.32
C LEU A 495 -21.81 -18.54 6.18
N LEU A 496 -21.93 -19.78 5.71
CA LEU A 496 -22.52 -20.89 6.47
C LEU A 496 -21.67 -21.22 7.70
N GLY A 497 -20.35 -21.29 7.56
CA GLY A 497 -19.46 -21.50 8.70
C GLY A 497 -19.55 -20.34 9.71
N ARG A 498 -19.69 -19.11 9.24
CA ARG A 498 -19.91 -17.95 10.11
C ARG A 498 -21.24 -18.03 10.85
N LEU A 499 -22.31 -18.46 10.19
CA LEU A 499 -23.62 -18.69 10.79
C LEU A 499 -23.55 -19.77 11.88
N ALA A 500 -22.83 -20.88 11.62
CA ALA A 500 -22.62 -21.94 12.60
C ALA A 500 -21.90 -21.43 13.86
N LEU A 501 -20.94 -20.50 13.72
CA LEU A 501 -20.27 -19.87 14.86
C LEU A 501 -21.17 -18.91 15.66
N PHE A 502 -22.27 -18.42 15.08
CA PHE A 502 -23.23 -17.55 15.77
C PHE A 502 -24.29 -18.32 16.57
N LEU A 503 -24.44 -19.63 16.35
CA LEU A 503 -25.33 -20.47 17.15
C LEU A 503 -24.98 -20.30 18.65
N PRO A 504 -25.97 -20.03 19.54
CA PRO A 504 -25.71 -19.67 20.92
C PRO A 504 -24.78 -20.64 21.67
N CYS A 505 -24.96 -21.95 21.45
CA CYS A 505 -24.13 -22.99 22.07
C CYS A 505 -22.64 -22.89 21.66
N VAL A 506 -22.36 -22.60 20.39
CA VAL A 506 -21.00 -22.46 19.86
C VAL A 506 -20.40 -21.11 20.27
N ALA A 507 -21.19 -20.03 20.12
CA ALA A 507 -20.77 -18.67 20.42
C ALA A 507 -20.40 -18.48 21.90
N MET A 508 -21.19 -19.06 22.82
CA MET A 508 -20.91 -19.02 24.25
C MET A 508 -19.60 -19.73 24.58
N ARG A 509 -19.39 -20.93 24.04
CA ARG A 509 -18.17 -21.71 24.27
C ARG A 509 -16.94 -21.01 23.70
N LEU A 510 -17.02 -20.46 22.48
CA LEU A 510 -15.94 -19.68 21.88
C LEU A 510 -15.62 -18.42 22.69
N ARG A 511 -16.65 -17.76 23.24
CA ARG A 511 -16.47 -16.59 24.13
C ARG A 511 -15.75 -16.97 25.42
N GLN A 512 -16.08 -18.11 26.03
CA GLN A 512 -15.39 -18.63 27.21
C GLN A 512 -13.92 -18.91 26.90
N ILE A 513 -13.61 -19.61 25.80
CA ILE A 513 -12.23 -19.90 25.37
C ILE A 513 -11.43 -18.60 25.18
N ARG A 514 -12.03 -17.59 24.54
CA ARG A 514 -11.38 -16.28 24.33
C ARG A 514 -11.14 -15.51 25.64
N ARG A 515 -11.98 -15.74 26.66
CA ARG A 515 -11.78 -15.24 28.03
C ARG A 515 -10.76 -16.05 28.85
N GLY A 516 -10.20 -17.14 28.31
CA GLY A 516 -9.15 -17.93 28.96
C GLY A 516 -9.61 -19.28 29.49
N TRP A 517 -10.77 -19.80 29.06
CA TRP A 517 -11.21 -21.15 29.41
C TRP A 517 -10.35 -22.23 28.75
N GLU A 518 -9.99 -23.26 29.52
CA GLU A 518 -9.26 -24.46 29.07
C GLU A 518 -10.04 -25.73 29.37
N ARG A 519 -10.14 -26.63 28.39
CA ARG A 519 -10.85 -27.92 28.53
C ARG A 519 -10.20 -28.86 29.57
N SER A 520 -8.91 -28.68 29.86
CA SER A 520 -8.08 -29.63 30.63
C SER A 520 -7.62 -29.12 32.01
N ARG A 521 -8.02 -27.92 32.44
CA ARG A 521 -7.74 -27.42 33.79
C ARG A 521 -9.02 -26.93 34.45
N HIS A 522 -9.58 -27.74 35.36
CA HIS A 522 -10.46 -27.23 36.40
C HIS A 522 -9.65 -26.34 37.34
N ILE A 523 -9.39 -25.09 36.94
CA ILE A 523 -9.09 -24.06 37.92
C ILE A 523 -10.44 -23.74 38.56
N ARG A 524 -10.72 -24.44 39.66
CA ARG A 524 -11.79 -24.07 40.58
C ARG A 524 -11.36 -22.73 41.18
N PHE A 525 -11.82 -21.63 40.61
CA PHE A 525 -11.77 -20.34 41.29
C PHE A 525 -12.72 -20.45 42.48
N THR A 526 -12.19 -20.88 43.63
CA THR A 526 -12.85 -20.65 44.91
C THR A 526 -12.90 -19.14 45.10
N LEU A 527 -14.08 -18.56 44.91
CA LEU A 527 -14.38 -17.27 45.52
C LEU A 527 -14.16 -17.45 47.03
N PRO A 528 -13.62 -16.45 47.75
CA PRO A 528 -13.48 -16.56 49.19
C PRO A 528 -14.88 -16.78 49.77
N ASP A 529 -15.08 -17.95 50.39
CA ASP A 529 -16.33 -18.26 51.05
C ASP A 529 -16.55 -17.30 52.23
N ASN A 530 -17.83 -17.12 52.49
CA ASN A 530 -18.48 -16.24 53.44
C ASN A 530 -18.15 -16.60 54.92
N ASP A 531 -16.89 -16.59 55.34
CA ASP A 531 -16.49 -16.76 56.75
C ASP A 531 -16.61 -15.45 57.56
N CYS A 532 -17.77 -14.81 57.44
CA CYS A 532 -18.22 -13.80 58.38
C CYS A 532 -19.52 -14.27 59.03
N ARG A 533 -19.43 -15.27 59.92
CA ARG A 533 -20.28 -15.35 61.12
C ARG A 533 -19.90 -16.52 62.05
N ASN A 534 -19.37 -16.10 63.21
CA ASN A 534 -19.57 -16.64 64.56
C ASN A 534 -18.62 -17.72 65.10
N GLY A 535 -18.01 -17.38 66.24
CA GLY A 535 -17.27 -18.25 67.18
C GLY A 535 -15.83 -17.75 67.31
N LEU A 536 -15.51 -16.74 68.13
CA LEU A 536 -15.21 -16.90 69.56
C LEU A 536 -14.62 -18.27 69.89
N GLU A 537 -13.30 -18.37 70.01
CA GLU A 537 -12.58 -18.78 71.24
C GLU A 537 -11.09 -19.07 70.97
N ASP A 538 -10.27 -18.59 71.91
CA ASP A 538 -8.96 -19.06 72.38
C ASP A 538 -7.81 -19.32 71.40
N VAL A 539 -6.75 -18.50 71.42
CA VAL A 539 -5.65 -18.47 72.40
C VAL A 539 -4.66 -19.62 72.21
N SER A 540 -3.43 -19.20 71.88
CA SER A 540 -2.14 -19.77 72.25
C SER A 540 -1.40 -20.72 71.29
N ASN A 541 -0.15 -20.29 71.05
CA ASN A 541 1.10 -21.04 71.10
C ASN A 541 1.79 -21.51 69.79
N VAL A 542 2.98 -20.89 69.63
CA VAL A 542 4.20 -21.23 68.87
C VAL A 542 4.29 -20.78 67.43
#